data_AF-A0A094BEJ7-F1
#
_entry.id   AF-A0A094BEJ7-F1
#
_cell.length_a   1.000
_cell.length_b   1.000
_cell.length_c   1.000
_cell.angle_alpha   90.00
_cell.angle_beta   90.00
_cell.angle_gamma   90.00
#
_symmetry.space_group_name_H-M   'P 1'
#
loop_
_entity.id
_entity.type
_entity.pdbx_description
1 polymer ?
#
loop_
_entity_poly.entity_id
_entity_poly.type
_entity_poly.pdbx_seq_one_letter_code
_entity_poly.pdbx_strand_id
1 'polypeptide(L)'
;MDARDVSTQHVELMKKSKRVLEEAKKRQGERPNDRRPPEYTYMRFMAAFGPRNQYKPDEYIYTSFIAPAYHPCIAEVTSPKEITIDELLLETHHQGAYILLRCITPPFRMTAIMVLAEDRNGDVVSL
;
A
#
# COMPACT_ATOMS: atom_id res chain seq x y z
N MET A 1 -36.27 3.69 -15.04
CA MET A 1 -35.03 3.15 -14.44
C MET A 1 -35.24 3.11 -12.95
N ASP A 2 -35.23 1.92 -12.33
CA ASP A 2 -35.23 1.79 -10.87
C ASP A 2 -33.80 2.05 -10.39
N ALA A 3 -33.57 3.19 -9.74
CA ALA A 3 -32.28 3.47 -9.12
C ALA A 3 -32.18 2.67 -7.82
N ARG A 4 -31.34 1.63 -7.80
CA ARG A 4 -31.06 0.87 -6.58
C ARG A 4 -30.34 1.79 -5.58
N ASP A 5 -31.00 2.13 -4.48
CA ASP A 5 -30.35 2.89 -3.41
C ASP A 5 -29.27 2.04 -2.73
N VAL A 6 -28.02 2.42 -2.97
CA VAL A 6 -26.83 1.78 -2.41
C VAL A 6 -26.14 2.66 -1.37
N SER A 7 -26.76 3.78 -0.95
CA SER A 7 -26.16 4.75 -0.03
C SER A 7 -25.76 4.12 1.30
N THR A 8 -26.58 3.23 1.84
CA THR A 8 -26.32 2.50 3.10
C THR A 8 -25.06 1.64 3.03
N GLN A 9 -24.87 0.88 1.96
CA GLN A 9 -23.70 0.03 1.74
C GLN A 9 -22.40 0.85 1.67
N HIS A 10 -22.44 2.01 1.02
CA HIS A 10 -21.29 2.91 0.92
C HIS A 10 -20.96 3.53 2.29
N VAL A 11 -21.97 3.96 3.05
CA VAL A 11 -21.77 4.51 4.39
C VAL A 11 -21.16 3.46 5.33
N GLU A 12 -21.59 2.20 5.25
CA GLU A 12 -21.00 1.11 6.03
C GLU A 12 -19.55 0.84 5.66
N LEU A 13 -19.23 0.83 4.35
CA LEU A 13 -17.86 0.70 3.87
C LEU A 13 -16.97 1.84 4.40
N MET A 14 -17.46 3.08 4.37
CA MET A 14 -16.75 4.25 4.91
C MET A 14 -16.54 4.16 6.43
N LYS A 15 -17.55 3.69 7.19
CA LYS A 15 -17.42 3.46 8.64
C LYS A 15 -16.36 2.40 8.95
N LYS A 16 -16.37 1.29 8.22
CA LYS A 16 -15.36 0.22 8.35
C LYS A 16 -13.96 0.77 8.06
N SER A 17 -13.83 1.51 6.97
CA SER A 17 -12.59 2.15 6.54
C SER A 17 -12.05 3.12 7.59
N LYS A 18 -12.90 3.97 8.15
CA LYS A 18 -12.56 4.86 9.26
C LYS A 18 -12.03 4.08 10.46
N ARG A 19 -12.70 2.99 10.86
CA ARG A 19 -12.25 2.16 11.99
C ARG A 19 -10.86 1.57 11.74
N VAL A 20 -10.60 1.05 10.54
CA VAL A 20 -9.29 0.52 10.16
C VAL A 20 -8.21 1.61 10.24
N LEU A 21 -8.50 2.83 9.77
CA LEU A 21 -7.58 3.96 9.87
C LEU A 21 -7.27 4.33 11.32
N GLU A 22 -8.29 4.40 12.20
CA GLU A 22 -8.06 4.71 13.62
C GLU A 22 -7.22 3.65 14.32
N GLU A 23 -7.41 2.36 14.02
CA GLU A 23 -6.56 1.30 14.58
C GLU A 23 -5.13 1.35 14.01
N ALA A 24 -4.96 1.66 12.73
CA ALA A 24 -3.63 1.80 12.11
C ALA A 24 -2.84 2.96 12.73
N LYS A 25 -3.48 4.10 12.97
CA LYS A 25 -2.87 5.27 13.61
C LYS A 25 -2.35 5.01 15.01
N LYS A 26 -3.00 4.11 15.77
CA LYS A 26 -2.52 3.72 17.10
C LYS A 26 -1.15 3.04 17.08
N ARG A 27 -0.76 2.46 15.94
CA ARG A 27 0.54 1.81 15.73
C ARG A 27 1.60 2.76 15.19
N GLN A 28 1.32 4.07 15.11
CA GLN A 28 2.28 5.04 14.60
C GLN A 28 3.60 4.97 15.38
N GLY A 29 4.72 4.95 14.65
CA GLY A 29 6.06 4.84 15.20
C GLY A 29 6.48 3.41 15.56
N GLU A 30 5.58 2.42 15.49
CA GLU A 30 5.94 1.03 15.71
C GLU A 30 6.70 0.46 14.51
N ARG A 31 7.63 -0.47 14.80
CA ARG A 31 8.24 -1.32 13.77
C ARG A 31 7.22 -2.39 13.37
N PRO A 32 6.93 -2.59 12.06
CA PRO A 32 5.98 -3.63 11.63
C PRO A 32 6.44 -5.02 12.10
N ASN A 33 5.59 -5.70 12.88
CA ASN A 33 5.84 -7.03 13.44
C ASN A 33 5.02 -8.13 12.75
N ASP A 34 4.19 -7.74 11.78
CA ASP A 34 3.21 -8.56 11.07
C ASP A 34 3.62 -8.82 9.61
N ARG A 35 4.90 -8.61 9.28
CA ARG A 35 5.45 -8.88 7.95
C ARG A 35 5.39 -10.37 7.61
N ARG A 36 5.09 -10.65 6.35
CA ARG A 36 5.06 -12.00 5.82
C ARG A 36 6.40 -12.33 5.16
N PRO A 37 6.79 -13.61 5.13
CA PRO A 37 7.98 -14.04 4.39
C PRO A 37 7.93 -13.58 2.93
N PRO A 38 9.07 -13.26 2.30
CA PRO A 38 9.14 -12.84 0.90
C PRO A 38 8.35 -13.75 -0.04
N GLU A 39 8.52 -15.06 0.07
CA GLU A 39 7.88 -16.06 -0.81
C GLU A 39 6.36 -15.97 -0.74
N TYR A 40 5.81 -15.75 0.46
CA TYR A 40 4.37 -15.57 0.65
C TYR A 40 3.90 -14.27 0.00
N THR A 41 4.65 -13.18 0.14
CA THR A 41 4.32 -11.89 -0.45
C THR A 41 4.35 -11.96 -1.99
N TYR A 42 5.38 -12.59 -2.56
CA TYR A 42 5.49 -12.89 -3.99
C TYR A 42 4.31 -13.71 -4.50
N MET A 43 4.02 -14.85 -3.85
CA MET A 43 2.91 -15.73 -4.23
C MET A 43 1.58 -14.98 -4.22
N ARG A 44 1.30 -14.22 -3.14
CA ARG A 44 0.06 -13.46 -3.00
C ARG A 44 -0.04 -12.35 -4.05
N PHE A 45 1.05 -11.65 -4.33
CA PHE A 45 1.12 -10.62 -5.36
C PHE A 45 0.79 -11.21 -6.73
N MET A 46 1.47 -12.28 -7.14
CA MET A 46 1.21 -12.95 -8.44
C MET A 46 -0.21 -13.51 -8.53
N ALA A 47 -0.73 -14.09 -7.44
CA ALA A 47 -2.11 -14.59 -7.39
C ALA A 47 -3.16 -13.49 -7.61
N ALA A 48 -2.87 -12.24 -7.21
CA ALA A 48 -3.76 -11.12 -7.48
C ALA A 48 -3.96 -10.86 -8.99
N PHE A 49 -3.00 -11.25 -9.82
CA PHE A 49 -3.00 -11.10 -11.28
C PHE A 49 -3.29 -12.41 -12.03
N GLY A 50 -3.66 -13.49 -11.34
CA GLY A 50 -4.14 -14.71 -11.99
C GLY A 50 -5.36 -14.44 -12.89
N PRO A 51 -5.81 -15.42 -13.69
CA PRO A 51 -6.93 -15.25 -14.62
C PRO A 51 -8.20 -14.86 -13.86
N ARG A 52 -8.45 -13.55 -13.75
CA ARG A 52 -9.72 -13.02 -13.28
C ARG A 52 -10.66 -13.07 -14.47
N ASN A 53 -11.82 -13.72 -14.30
CA ASN A 53 -12.91 -13.61 -15.26
C ASN A 53 -13.12 -12.13 -15.57
N GLN A 54 -12.97 -11.77 -16.84
CA GLN A 54 -13.06 -10.40 -17.37
C GLN A 54 -14.51 -9.86 -17.32
N TYR A 55 -15.35 -10.37 -16.43
CA TYR A 55 -16.66 -9.83 -16.19
C TYR A 55 -16.46 -8.48 -15.46
N LYS A 56 -16.48 -7.40 -16.25
CA LYS A 56 -16.52 -6.02 -15.78
C LYS A 56 -17.96 -5.54 -15.88
N PRO A 57 -18.82 -5.74 -14.86
CA PRO A 57 -20.03 -4.95 -14.74
C PRO A 57 -19.65 -3.47 -14.79
N ASP A 58 -20.41 -2.69 -15.55
CA ASP A 58 -20.13 -1.27 -15.85
C ASP A 58 -20.15 -0.33 -14.62
N GLU A 59 -20.30 -0.87 -13.40
CA GLU A 59 -20.61 -0.11 -12.17
C GLU A 59 -19.65 -0.40 -10.99
N TYR A 60 -18.33 -0.43 -11.21
CA TYR A 60 -17.37 -0.47 -10.09
C TYR A 60 -16.87 0.93 -9.71
N ILE A 61 -17.20 1.35 -8.48
CA ILE A 61 -16.51 2.46 -7.81
C ILE A 61 -15.20 1.91 -7.24
N TYR A 62 -14.07 2.43 -7.74
CA TYR A 62 -12.76 2.16 -7.17
C TYR A 62 -12.47 3.20 -6.08
N THR A 63 -12.17 2.73 -4.87
CA THR A 63 -11.74 3.58 -3.76
C THR A 63 -10.32 3.21 -3.32
N SER A 64 -9.52 4.21 -2.98
CA SER A 64 -8.16 4.04 -2.47
C SER A 64 -7.93 4.99 -1.29
N PHE A 65 -7.13 4.57 -0.31
CA PHE A 65 -6.69 5.44 0.76
C PHE A 65 -5.43 6.18 0.32
N ILE A 66 -5.42 7.49 0.55
CA ILE A 66 -4.25 8.32 0.33
C ILE A 66 -3.80 8.79 1.70
N ALA A 67 -2.55 8.48 2.06
CA ALA A 67 -1.94 8.98 3.28
C ALA A 67 -1.81 10.52 3.22
N PRO A 68 -1.80 11.22 4.36
CA PRO A 68 -1.49 12.65 4.39
C PRO A 68 -0.16 12.94 3.67
N ALA A 69 -0.11 14.06 2.95
CA ALA A 69 1.13 14.47 2.30
C ALA A 69 2.19 14.84 3.35
N TYR A 70 3.41 14.39 3.14
CA TYR A 70 4.57 14.78 3.94
C TYR A 70 5.21 16.06 3.39
N HIS A 71 5.96 16.78 4.23
CA HIS A 71 6.79 17.88 3.75
C HIS A 71 7.87 17.36 2.79
N PRO A 72 8.24 18.13 1.75
CA PRO A 72 9.28 17.72 0.82
C PRO A 72 10.62 17.57 1.55
N CYS A 73 11.43 16.61 1.11
CA CYS A 73 12.81 16.51 1.54
C CYS A 73 13.62 17.66 0.91
N ILE A 74 14.17 18.55 1.74
CA ILE A 74 15.03 19.66 1.31
C ILE A 74 16.53 19.36 1.53
N ALA A 75 16.86 18.13 1.93
CA ALA A 75 18.24 17.72 2.18
C ALA A 75 18.97 17.48 0.85
N GLU A 76 20.28 17.75 0.83
CA GLU A 76 21.13 17.49 -0.34
C GLU A 76 21.13 15.99 -0.68
N VAL A 77 21.21 15.63 -1.96
CA VAL A 77 21.14 14.22 -2.42
C VAL A 77 22.24 13.33 -1.84
N THR A 78 23.40 13.88 -1.48
CA THR A 78 24.54 13.17 -0.90
C THR A 78 24.45 12.99 0.62
N SER A 79 23.54 13.70 1.27
CA SER A 79 23.37 13.70 2.72
C SER A 79 22.51 12.57 3.32
N PRO A 80 21.56 11.91 2.62
CA PRO A 80 20.64 11.00 3.28
C PRO A 80 21.32 9.67 3.60
N LYS A 81 21.00 9.12 4.77
CA LYS A 81 21.47 7.79 5.19
C LYS A 81 20.69 6.71 4.45
N GLU A 82 21.37 5.73 3.89
CA GLU A 82 20.69 4.54 3.38
C GLU A 82 20.06 3.75 4.53
N ILE A 83 18.80 3.35 4.38
CA ILE A 83 18.09 2.45 5.31
C ILE A 83 17.47 1.28 4.54
N THR A 84 17.11 0.23 5.25
CA THR A 84 16.41 -0.95 4.71
C THR A 84 14.94 -0.99 5.13
N ILE A 85 14.14 -1.85 4.50
CA ILE A 85 12.70 -1.96 4.75
C ILE A 85 12.45 -2.29 6.22
N ASP A 86 13.22 -3.17 6.86
CA ASP A 86 13.15 -3.44 8.30
C ASP A 86 13.31 -2.19 9.19
N GLU A 87 14.12 -1.21 8.82
CA GLU A 87 14.29 0.04 9.56
C GLU A 87 13.06 0.98 9.50
N LEU A 88 12.08 0.72 8.63
CA LEU A 88 10.87 1.52 8.52
C LEU A 88 9.95 1.42 9.75
N LEU A 89 9.48 2.57 10.21
CA LEU A 89 8.44 2.74 11.23
C LEU A 89 7.10 3.14 10.60
N LEU A 90 6.01 2.63 11.17
CA LEU A 90 4.65 2.93 10.69
C LEU A 90 4.31 4.42 10.82
N GLU A 91 3.63 4.95 9.81
CA GLU A 91 3.17 6.35 9.73
C GLU A 91 4.24 7.41 10.08
N THR A 92 5.51 7.09 9.78
CA THR A 92 6.66 7.94 10.10
C THR A 92 7.34 8.42 8.81
N HIS A 93 7.60 9.72 8.74
CA HIS A 93 8.40 10.29 7.66
C HIS A 93 9.89 10.15 7.97
N HIS A 94 10.59 9.33 7.20
CA HIS A 94 12.01 9.04 7.39
C HIS A 94 12.86 10.10 6.67
N GLN A 95 12.74 11.36 7.08
CA GLN A 95 13.46 12.47 6.48
C GLN A 95 14.98 12.29 6.63
N GLY A 96 15.74 12.57 5.57
CA GLY A 96 17.19 12.37 5.57
C GLY A 96 17.60 10.90 5.47
N ALA A 97 16.69 10.01 5.07
CA ALA A 97 16.99 8.65 4.70
C ALA A 97 16.57 8.35 3.26
N TYR A 98 17.18 7.35 2.65
CA TYR A 98 16.75 6.79 1.36
C TYR A 98 16.77 5.26 1.40
N ILE A 99 15.96 4.63 0.54
CA ILE A 99 15.93 3.18 0.36
C ILE A 99 16.15 2.90 -1.12
N LEU A 100 17.07 1.99 -1.43
CA LEU A 100 17.22 1.44 -2.77
C LEU A 100 16.32 0.22 -2.92
N LEU A 101 15.44 0.25 -3.93
CA LEU A 101 14.43 -0.79 -4.15
C LEU A 101 14.50 -1.34 -5.57
N ARG A 102 14.35 -2.66 -5.69
CA ARG A 102 14.02 -3.35 -6.94
C ARG A 102 12.50 -3.50 -7.03
N CYS A 103 11.89 -2.88 -8.04
CA CYS A 103 10.44 -2.88 -8.22
C CYS A 103 9.97 -3.88 -9.29
N ILE A 104 8.88 -4.59 -9.01
CA ILE A 104 8.19 -5.49 -9.95
C ILE A 104 6.74 -5.03 -10.07
N THR A 105 6.36 -4.60 -11.27
CA THR A 105 5.02 -4.07 -11.57
C THR A 105 4.49 -4.76 -12.82
N PRO A 106 3.49 -5.64 -12.70
CA PRO A 106 2.81 -6.22 -13.85
C PRO A 106 2.10 -5.12 -14.67
N PRO A 107 1.95 -5.30 -16.00
CA PRO A 107 1.25 -4.33 -16.86
C PRO A 107 -0.29 -4.44 -16.71
N PHE A 108 -0.79 -4.39 -15.47
CA PHE A 108 -2.21 -4.50 -15.14
C PHE A 108 -2.61 -3.49 -14.07
N ARG A 109 -3.73 -2.81 -14.29
CA ARG A 109 -4.30 -1.85 -13.36
C ARG A 109 -5.55 -2.44 -12.70
N MET A 110 -5.55 -2.47 -11.37
CA MET A 110 -6.74 -2.79 -10.57
C MET A 110 -7.40 -1.48 -10.12
N THR A 111 -7.52 -1.26 -8.80
CA THR A 111 -7.80 0.05 -8.18
C THR A 111 -6.67 1.04 -8.48
N ALA A 112 -5.42 0.56 -8.45
CA ALA A 112 -4.20 1.30 -8.71
C ALA A 112 -3.19 0.43 -9.49
N ILE A 113 -2.04 1.02 -9.81
CA ILE A 113 -0.84 0.27 -10.21
C ILE A 113 -0.24 -0.27 -8.92
N MET A 114 -0.23 -1.59 -8.77
CA MET A 114 0.37 -2.26 -7.61
C MET A 114 1.85 -2.53 -7.89
N VAL A 115 2.69 -2.50 -6.85
CA VAL A 115 4.12 -2.78 -6.95
C VAL A 115 4.57 -3.74 -5.86
N LEU A 116 5.42 -4.68 -6.24
CA LEU A 116 6.22 -5.44 -5.29
C LEU A 116 7.61 -4.81 -5.25
N ALA A 117 8.05 -4.40 -4.06
CA ALA A 117 9.35 -3.78 -3.87
C ALA A 117 10.22 -4.64 -2.95
N GLU A 118 11.48 -4.83 -3.34
CA GLU A 118 12.48 -5.59 -2.61
C GLU A 118 13.69 -4.71 -2.32
N ASP A 119 14.22 -4.77 -1.10
CA ASP A 119 15.46 -4.07 -0.75
C ASP A 119 16.70 -4.96 -0.88
N ARG A 120 17.87 -4.42 -0.54
CA ARG A 120 19.15 -5.15 -0.58
C ARG A 120 19.25 -6.34 0.39
N ASN A 121 18.43 -6.39 1.43
CA ASN A 121 18.40 -7.48 2.41
C ASN A 121 17.47 -8.62 1.95
N GLY A 122 16.74 -8.43 0.84
CA GLY A 122 15.71 -9.37 0.39
C GLY A 122 14.40 -9.24 1.15
N ASP A 123 14.22 -8.16 1.93
CA ASP A 123 12.91 -7.85 2.51
C ASP A 123 11.97 -7.37 1.40
N VAL A 124 10.72 -7.80 1.47
CA VAL A 124 9.73 -7.55 0.41
C VAL A 124 8.46 -6.92 0.97
N VAL A 125 7.98 -5.89 0.29
CA VAL A 125 6.68 -5.25 0.55
C VAL A 125 5.85 -5.18 -0.73
N SER A 126 4.54 -5.35 -0.57
CA SER A 126 3.57 -5.08 -1.63
C SER A 126 2.90 -3.75 -1.32
N LEU A 127 2.93 -2.84 -2.29
CA LEU A 127 2.31 -1.51 -2.24
C LEU A 127 1.22 -1.39 -3.31
#